data_AF-A0A3R7CLU3-F1
#
_entry.id   AF-A0A3R7CLU3-F1
#
_cell.length_a   1.000
_cell.length_b   1.000
_cell.length_c   1.000
_cell.angle_alpha   90.00
_cell.angle_beta   90.00
_cell.angle_gamma   90.00
#
_symmetry.space_group_name_H-M   'P 1'
#
loop_
_entity.id
_entity.type
_entity.pdbx_description
1 polymer ?
#
loop_
_entity_poly.entity_id
_entity_poly.type
_entity_poly.pdbx_seq_one_letter_code
_entity_poly.pdbx_strand_id
1 'polypeptide(L)'
;MPKSSSPKRSPKKSPEGKKSPKKKTSPGKNKSDAEPPVEIAVQTEPTTVCYLCMRSFNDSAAIQAHLVLMNHMAPFDCKDQQCRACQTVVNIKDVEHHKCPVMKANFLRLISCPVTLDMGPPYRCLFCRSRPYDSRVELAMHLLCLHRPDKPPGVCGMCKFTYDEPPQLPPPNIPALPANADEERRLAHAKELKAARERQMCEPSDIPTPGLDSLLVHIRNEHVPAYTLWSRRQLLEDSGLRFPYSCPICNWPSKSNYGLHAHILGCHGNASQIRNDLKLCSFCGFPAGNDTSLNQHIVFNHTEPLVKLGNLWIRKELMMNVTDPGTTCVYCWQTFKNDFQLQAHLLVVHVTNNVLRCGWCKVDFTSCSDPILACMIMQHHEYNHGRQLHQIALQNQYTLQPLNDPLPEVPDKDLLIAARMGLVGGGGGGGGADSPTI
;
A
#
# COMPACT_ATOMS: atom_id res chain seq x y z
N MET A 1 23.42 52.15 -7.97
CA MET A 1 22.42 53.24 -7.90
C MET A 1 21.05 52.64 -7.62
N PRO A 2 20.17 53.33 -6.87
CA PRO A 2 19.39 52.73 -5.81
C PRO A 2 17.87 52.68 -6.06
N LYS A 3 17.22 51.83 -5.27
CA LYS A 3 15.90 51.95 -4.61
C LYS A 3 14.88 52.98 -5.14
N SER A 4 13.65 52.51 -5.36
CA SER A 4 12.41 53.26 -5.03
C SER A 4 11.24 52.26 -4.98
N SER A 5 10.74 51.86 -3.80
CA SER A 5 9.79 52.54 -2.91
C SER A 5 8.33 52.47 -3.38
N SER A 6 7.52 51.68 -2.66
CA SER A 6 6.05 51.78 -2.61
C SER A 6 5.60 53.17 -2.14
N PRO A 7 4.32 53.57 -2.35
CA PRO A 7 3.37 53.37 -1.24
C PRO A 7 1.89 53.14 -1.62
N LYS A 8 1.16 52.66 -0.60
CA LYS A 8 -0.28 52.36 -0.50
C LYS A 8 -1.19 53.58 -0.75
N ARG A 9 -2.41 53.31 -1.25
CA ARG A 9 -3.61 54.10 -0.91
C ARG A 9 -4.91 53.28 -1.05
N SER A 10 -5.60 53.09 0.07
CA SER A 10 -7.06 52.81 0.17
C SER A 10 -7.78 54.18 0.35
N PRO A 11 -9.12 54.34 0.17
CA PRO A 11 -10.13 53.73 1.07
C PRO A 11 -11.57 53.48 0.52
N LYS A 12 -12.26 52.56 1.23
CA LYS A 12 -13.70 52.50 1.64
C LYS A 12 -14.82 53.10 0.77
N LYS A 13 -15.87 52.30 0.52
CA LYS A 13 -17.27 52.56 0.97
C LYS A 13 -18.21 51.36 0.75
N SER A 14 -18.93 50.97 1.80
CA SER A 14 -20.14 50.11 1.79
C SER A 14 -21.36 50.89 1.27
N PRO A 15 -22.50 50.21 0.98
CA PRO A 15 -23.59 50.25 1.97
C PRO A 15 -24.45 48.98 2.07
N GLU A 16 -25.36 49.04 3.05
CA GLU A 16 -26.12 48.00 3.73
C GLU A 16 -27.37 47.46 3.00
N GLY A 17 -27.70 46.19 3.30
CA GLY A 17 -28.99 45.77 3.88
C GLY A 17 -30.29 45.80 3.05
N LYS A 18 -30.95 44.62 2.92
CA LYS A 18 -32.29 44.33 3.52
C LYS A 18 -32.90 42.98 3.08
N LYS A 19 -33.33 42.24 4.11
CA LYS A 19 -34.60 41.49 4.30
C LYS A 19 -34.88 40.18 3.54
N SER A 20 -35.03 39.15 4.37
CA SER A 20 -35.71 37.86 4.19
C SER A 20 -37.21 37.99 3.87
N PRO A 21 -37.86 36.87 3.46
CA PRO A 21 -39.22 36.57 3.85
C PRO A 21 -39.30 35.31 4.74
N LYS A 22 -40.05 35.44 5.84
CA LYS A 22 -40.55 34.36 6.71
C LYS A 22 -41.65 33.56 5.99
N LYS A 23 -41.71 32.24 6.21
CA LYS A 23 -42.96 31.48 6.15
C LYS A 23 -43.12 30.62 7.40
N LYS A 24 -44.34 30.58 7.91
CA LYS A 24 -44.77 30.16 9.25
C LYS A 24 -44.88 28.63 9.41
N THR A 25 -44.76 28.21 10.66
CA THR A 25 -45.01 26.90 11.30
C THR A 25 -46.45 26.35 11.05
N SER A 26 -46.81 25.06 11.18
CA SER A 26 -46.64 24.08 12.27
C SER A 26 -47.10 22.65 11.82
N PRO A 27 -47.37 21.63 12.67
CA PRO A 27 -46.49 20.48 12.93
C PRO A 27 -47.10 19.09 12.60
N GLY A 28 -46.25 18.09 12.35
CA GLY A 28 -46.66 16.68 12.23
C GLY A 28 -45.72 15.77 13.01
N LYS A 29 -46.21 15.22 14.12
CA LYS A 29 -45.57 14.16 14.91
C LYS A 29 -45.30 12.93 14.03
N ASN A 30 -44.11 12.37 14.14
CA ASN A 30 -43.90 10.93 14.32
C ASN A 30 -42.52 10.73 14.97
N LYS A 31 -42.55 10.35 16.25
CA LYS A 31 -41.38 9.81 16.96
C LYS A 31 -41.21 8.37 16.50
N SER A 32 -40.15 8.10 15.76
CA SER A 32 -39.51 6.78 15.71
C SER A 32 -38.19 6.92 16.44
N ASP A 33 -38.06 6.24 17.58
CA ASP A 33 -36.81 6.07 18.32
C ASP A 33 -35.86 5.19 17.49
N ALA A 34 -35.32 5.76 16.41
CA ALA A 34 -34.13 5.25 15.76
C ALA A 34 -32.95 5.98 16.41
N GLU A 35 -32.05 5.23 17.05
CA GLU A 35 -30.75 5.77 17.43
C GLU A 35 -30.17 6.53 16.22
N PRO A 36 -29.69 7.77 16.41
CA PRO A 36 -29.09 8.50 15.31
C PRO A 36 -27.97 7.64 14.73
N PRO A 37 -27.82 7.57 13.39
CA PRO A 37 -26.71 6.87 12.79
C PRO A 37 -25.43 7.35 13.45
N VAL A 38 -24.67 6.43 14.03
CA VAL A 38 -23.34 6.77 14.55
C VAL A 38 -22.56 7.30 13.35
N GLU A 39 -22.36 8.61 13.30
CA GLU A 39 -21.42 9.24 12.37
C GLU A 39 -20.04 8.72 12.76
N ILE A 40 -19.64 7.60 12.17
CA ILE A 40 -18.26 7.13 12.21
C ILE A 40 -17.49 8.16 11.39
N ALA A 41 -16.99 9.22 12.03
CA ALA A 41 -16.10 10.15 11.34
C ALA A 41 -14.82 9.38 11.01
N VAL A 42 -14.67 9.11 9.71
CA VAL A 42 -13.43 8.65 9.13
C VAL A 42 -12.42 9.77 9.34
N GLN A 43 -11.26 9.46 9.94
CA GLN A 43 -10.13 10.37 9.85
C GLN A 43 -9.77 10.49 8.37
N THR A 44 -10.20 11.58 7.73
CA THR A 44 -10.11 11.72 6.27
C THR A 44 -8.69 11.99 5.80
N GLU A 45 -7.81 12.46 6.69
CA GLU A 45 -6.42 12.80 6.37
C GLU A 45 -5.48 12.37 7.51
N PRO A 46 -4.30 11.79 7.20
CA PRO A 46 -3.27 11.53 8.20
C PRO A 46 -2.77 12.82 8.84
N THR A 47 -2.50 12.76 10.14
CA THR A 47 -1.98 13.89 10.90
C THR A 47 -0.46 13.99 10.76
N THR A 48 0.07 15.19 10.98
CA THR A 48 1.52 15.41 11.14
C THR A 48 1.93 15.48 12.61
N VAL A 49 1.18 14.84 13.51
CA VAL A 49 1.43 14.88 14.97
C VAL A 49 2.06 13.58 15.43
N CYS A 50 3.16 13.67 16.18
CA CYS A 50 3.74 12.50 16.84
C CYS A 50 2.93 12.13 18.09
N TYR A 51 2.34 10.94 18.12
CA TYR A 51 1.49 10.51 19.24
C TYR A 51 2.26 10.25 20.55
N LEU A 52 3.60 10.14 20.51
CA LEU A 52 4.41 9.94 21.72
C LEU A 52 4.77 11.25 22.43
N CYS A 53 4.97 12.34 21.69
CA CYS A 53 5.42 13.62 22.24
C CYS A 53 4.48 14.79 21.96
N MET A 54 3.39 14.54 21.22
CA MET A 54 2.36 15.50 20.83
C MET A 54 2.88 16.70 20.02
N ARG A 55 4.07 16.59 19.43
CA ARG A 55 4.63 17.62 18.55
C ARG A 55 4.01 17.50 17.16
N SER A 56 3.50 18.62 16.65
CA SER A 56 3.13 18.79 15.25
C SER A 56 4.36 19.09 14.38
N PHE A 57 4.38 18.52 13.18
CA PHE A 57 5.44 18.66 12.20
C PHE A 57 4.93 19.34 10.92
N ASN A 58 5.84 19.92 10.14
CA ASN A 58 5.48 20.65 8.92
C ASN A 58 4.88 19.76 7.82
N ASP A 59 5.30 18.50 7.74
CA ASP A 59 4.79 17.53 6.77
C ASP A 59 5.04 16.08 7.22
N SER A 60 4.48 15.13 6.46
CA SER A 60 4.61 13.69 6.70
C SER A 60 6.06 13.19 6.67
N ALA A 61 6.93 13.79 5.84
CA ALA A 61 8.33 13.40 5.78
C ALA A 61 9.10 13.79 7.05
N ALA A 62 8.80 14.97 7.62
CA ALA A 62 9.40 15.46 8.85
C ALA A 62 9.03 14.57 10.05
N ILE A 63 7.77 14.17 10.20
CA ILE A 63 7.36 13.26 11.28
C ILE A 63 7.95 11.86 11.11
N GLN A 64 8.02 11.30 9.90
CA GLN A 64 8.67 10.01 9.69
C GLN A 64 10.17 10.06 10.02
N ALA A 65 10.85 11.15 9.64
CA ALA A 65 12.24 11.37 10.01
C ALA A 65 12.41 11.47 11.53
N HIS A 66 11.51 12.20 12.21
CA HIS A 66 11.47 12.31 13.66
C HIS A 66 11.32 10.95 14.35
N LEU A 67 10.32 10.15 13.97
CA LEU A 67 10.04 8.86 14.63
C LEU A 67 11.23 7.90 14.54
N VAL A 68 11.87 7.83 13.37
CA VAL A 68 13.00 6.94 13.16
C VAL A 68 14.27 7.45 13.84
N LEU A 69 14.51 8.76 13.88
CA LEU A 69 15.77 9.30 14.39
C LEU A 69 15.75 9.74 15.85
N MET A 70 14.59 10.12 16.40
CA MET A 70 14.53 10.69 17.75
C MET A 70 14.06 9.65 18.75
N ASN A 71 14.81 9.50 19.83
CA ASN A 71 14.48 8.58 20.89
C ASN A 71 13.62 9.23 21.97
N HIS A 72 12.38 8.74 22.09
CA HIS A 72 11.40 9.11 23.11
C HIS A 72 11.43 8.19 24.34
N MET A 73 12.29 7.18 24.32
CA MET A 73 12.35 6.16 25.37
C MET A 73 13.40 6.54 26.41
N ALA A 74 13.15 6.11 27.65
CA ALA A 74 14.07 6.28 28.77
C ALA A 74 15.53 5.90 28.38
N PRO A 75 16.53 6.69 28.80
CA PRO A 75 16.49 7.77 29.79
C PRO A 75 15.95 9.12 29.27
N PHE A 76 15.60 9.20 27.98
CA PHE A 76 15.07 10.41 27.35
C PHE A 76 13.55 10.52 27.54
N ASP A 77 13.02 11.71 27.31
CA ASP A 77 11.59 11.98 27.45
C ASP A 77 11.03 12.75 26.24
N CYS A 78 9.80 13.26 26.38
CA CYS A 78 9.20 14.02 25.30
C CYS A 78 9.90 15.36 25.05
N LYS A 79 10.57 15.97 26.05
CA LYS A 79 11.22 17.28 25.97
C LYS A 79 12.64 17.17 25.45
N ASP A 80 13.44 16.26 25.97
CA ASP A 80 14.84 16.09 25.60
C ASP A 80 15.03 14.70 25.00
N GLN A 81 15.25 14.68 23.69
CA GLN A 81 15.30 13.47 22.89
C GLN A 81 16.70 13.26 22.33
N GLN A 82 17.16 12.02 22.29
CA GLN A 82 18.45 11.71 21.66
C GLN A 82 18.28 11.39 20.19
N CYS A 83 19.09 12.02 19.34
CA CYS A 83 19.19 11.63 17.95
C CYS A 83 19.99 10.32 17.81
N ARG A 84 19.36 9.27 17.28
CA ARG A 84 19.96 7.94 17.05
C ARG A 84 21.11 7.97 16.03
N ALA A 85 21.16 8.98 15.16
CA ALA A 85 22.22 9.09 14.14
C ALA A 85 23.51 9.73 14.68
N CYS A 86 23.41 10.85 15.40
CA CYS A 86 24.57 11.60 15.88
C CYS A 86 24.77 11.56 17.41
N GLN A 87 23.88 10.85 18.13
CA GLN A 87 23.88 10.68 19.58
C GLN A 87 23.70 11.97 20.41
N THR A 88 23.48 13.12 19.75
CA THR A 88 23.27 14.40 20.42
C THR A 88 21.87 14.46 21.04
N VAL A 89 21.77 15.02 22.25
CA VAL A 89 20.48 15.32 22.90
C VAL A 89 19.95 16.63 22.32
N VAL A 90 18.70 16.62 21.89
CA VAL A 90 18.03 17.70 21.19
C VAL A 90 16.70 17.97 21.88
N ASN A 91 16.44 19.24 22.18
CA ASN A 91 15.16 19.64 22.73
C ASN A 91 14.07 19.51 21.67
N ILE A 92 12.85 19.12 22.08
CA ILE A 92 11.68 18.91 21.21
C ILE A 92 11.40 20.10 20.28
N LYS A 93 11.69 21.33 20.72
CA LYS A 93 11.51 22.55 19.93
C LYS A 93 12.46 22.65 18.73
N ASP A 94 13.64 22.05 18.86
CA ASP A 94 14.74 22.16 17.89
C ASP A 94 14.86 20.93 16.98
N VAL A 95 14.05 19.88 17.21
CA VAL A 95 14.12 18.61 16.48
C VAL A 95 13.98 18.79 14.97
N GLU A 96 13.07 19.65 14.51
CA GLU A 96 12.88 19.90 13.08
C GLU A 96 14.05 20.67 12.44
N HIS A 97 14.84 21.37 13.23
CA HIS A 97 16.02 22.10 12.78
C HIS A 97 17.31 21.29 12.95
N HIS A 98 17.24 20.16 13.66
CA HIS A 98 18.38 19.29 13.85
C HIS A 98 18.81 18.68 12.51
N LYS A 99 20.11 18.78 12.20
CA LYS A 99 20.69 18.41 10.91
C LYS A 99 20.29 17.01 10.43
N CYS A 100 20.26 16.03 11.33
CA CYS A 100 19.94 14.64 10.97
C CYS A 100 18.47 14.46 10.52
N PRO A 101 17.44 14.85 11.31
CA PRO A 101 16.05 14.91 10.86
C PRO A 101 15.83 15.72 9.59
N VAL A 102 16.45 16.88 9.44
CA VAL A 102 16.32 17.71 8.22
C VAL A 102 16.78 16.96 6.99
N MET A 103 18.01 16.43 7.02
CA MET A 103 18.58 15.68 5.90
C MET A 103 17.74 14.44 5.58
N LYS A 104 17.25 13.77 6.61
CA LYS A 104 16.40 12.59 6.44
C LYS A 104 15.07 12.95 5.81
N ALA A 105 14.38 13.98 6.30
CA ALA A 105 13.12 14.45 5.75
C ALA A 105 13.28 14.88 4.27
N ASN A 106 14.36 15.58 3.92
CA ASN A 106 14.66 15.95 2.54
C ASN A 106 14.79 14.73 1.62
N PHE A 107 15.50 13.70 2.08
CA PHE A 107 15.58 12.44 1.35
C PHE A 107 14.21 11.78 1.18
N LEU A 108 13.40 11.71 2.24
CA LEU A 108 12.05 11.12 2.16
C LEU A 108 11.15 11.89 1.18
N ARG A 109 11.18 13.23 1.18
CA ARG A 109 10.46 14.07 0.22
C ARG A 109 10.89 13.81 -1.22
N LEU A 110 12.19 13.63 -1.47
CA LEU A 110 12.72 13.35 -2.80
C LEU A 110 12.18 12.02 -3.35
N ILE A 111 12.23 10.95 -2.56
CA ILE A 111 11.82 9.63 -3.02
C ILE A 111 10.29 9.49 -3.12
N SER A 112 9.52 10.26 -2.36
CA SER A 112 8.06 10.26 -2.44
C SER A 112 7.50 11.27 -3.44
N CYS A 113 8.34 12.09 -4.10
CA CYS A 113 7.84 13.11 -5.01
C CYS A 113 7.29 12.50 -6.32
N PRO A 114 6.34 13.18 -6.99
CA PRO A 114 5.79 12.72 -8.26
C PRO A 114 6.83 12.46 -9.35
N VAL A 115 7.99 13.13 -9.34
CA VAL A 115 9.07 12.90 -10.32
C VAL A 115 9.70 11.51 -10.15
N THR A 116 9.81 11.01 -8.92
CA THR A 116 10.34 9.66 -8.66
C THR A 116 9.29 8.57 -8.89
N LEU A 117 8.01 8.97 -8.91
CA LEU A 117 6.84 8.11 -9.15
C LEU A 117 6.14 8.45 -10.48
N ASP A 118 6.89 9.02 -11.43
CA ASP A 118 6.39 9.58 -12.70
C ASP A 118 5.66 8.53 -13.56
N MET A 119 6.01 7.26 -13.39
CA MET A 119 5.41 6.13 -14.09
C MET A 119 4.21 5.49 -13.36
N GLY A 120 3.55 6.25 -12.48
CA GLY A 120 2.29 5.90 -11.82
C GLY A 120 2.45 5.51 -10.34
N PRO A 121 1.35 5.32 -9.60
CA PRO A 121 1.40 4.88 -8.21
C PRO A 121 2.02 3.48 -8.06
N PRO A 122 2.80 3.24 -7.00
CA PRO A 122 3.42 1.96 -6.75
C PRO A 122 2.40 0.88 -6.36
N TYR A 123 2.80 -0.36 -6.62
CA TYR A 123 2.16 -1.60 -6.18
C TYR A 123 0.69 -1.77 -6.57
N ARG A 124 0.36 -1.34 -7.78
CA ARG A 124 -0.92 -1.62 -8.41
C ARG A 124 -0.81 -2.76 -9.40
N CYS A 125 -1.65 -3.78 -9.27
CA CYS A 125 -1.69 -4.85 -10.25
C CYS A 125 -2.34 -4.36 -11.53
N LEU A 126 -1.58 -4.37 -12.62
CA LEU A 126 -2.04 -3.92 -13.93
C LEU A 126 -3.06 -4.88 -14.55
N PHE A 127 -2.97 -6.18 -14.23
CA PHE A 127 -3.88 -7.20 -14.75
C PHE A 127 -5.23 -7.24 -14.00
N CYS A 128 -5.29 -6.75 -12.76
CA CYS A 128 -6.50 -6.67 -11.95
C CYS A 128 -7.07 -5.24 -11.93
N ARG A 129 -7.18 -4.59 -13.09
CA ARG A 129 -7.78 -3.24 -13.20
C ARG A 129 -7.20 -2.24 -12.18
N SER A 130 -5.87 -2.20 -12.07
CA SER A 130 -5.16 -1.27 -11.18
C SER A 130 -5.45 -1.46 -9.68
N ARG A 131 -5.80 -2.70 -9.26
CA ARG A 131 -6.02 -3.03 -7.85
C ARG A 131 -4.79 -2.68 -7.00
N PRO A 132 -4.93 -1.87 -5.93
CA PRO A 132 -3.81 -1.54 -5.05
C PRO A 132 -3.46 -2.69 -4.11
N TYR A 133 -2.19 -2.77 -3.74
CA TYR A 133 -1.65 -3.67 -2.71
C TYR A 133 -0.90 -2.85 -1.66
N ASP A 134 -0.91 -3.34 -0.42
CA ASP A 134 -0.36 -2.59 0.73
C ASP A 134 1.18 -2.66 0.77
N SER A 135 1.83 -3.47 -0.07
CA SER A 135 3.28 -3.48 -0.21
C SER A 135 3.76 -4.09 -1.52
N ARG A 136 5.05 -3.87 -1.83
CA ARG A 136 5.77 -4.55 -2.92
C ARG A 136 5.74 -6.08 -2.81
N VAL A 137 5.78 -6.61 -1.59
CA VAL A 137 5.77 -8.05 -1.34
C VAL A 137 4.41 -8.63 -1.73
N GLU A 138 3.34 -7.99 -1.28
CA GLU A 138 1.98 -8.44 -1.61
C GLU A 138 1.72 -8.41 -3.11
N LEU A 139 2.11 -7.33 -3.81
CA LEU A 139 2.01 -7.28 -5.26
C LEU A 139 2.82 -8.42 -5.91
N ALA A 140 4.08 -8.60 -5.50
CA ALA A 140 4.95 -9.62 -6.11
C ALA A 140 4.37 -11.03 -5.95
N MET A 141 3.92 -11.37 -4.75
CA MET A 141 3.30 -12.67 -4.48
C MET A 141 1.99 -12.83 -5.24
N HIS A 142 1.16 -11.79 -5.31
CA HIS A 142 -0.05 -11.80 -6.14
C HIS A 142 0.25 -12.07 -7.62
N LEU A 143 1.25 -11.39 -8.19
CA LEU A 143 1.64 -11.61 -9.59
C LEU A 143 2.10 -13.04 -9.83
N LEU A 144 2.95 -13.59 -8.96
CA LEU A 144 3.45 -14.96 -9.10
C LEU A 144 2.39 -16.04 -8.82
N CYS A 145 1.43 -15.75 -7.94
CA CYS A 145 0.38 -16.71 -7.59
C CYS A 145 -0.81 -16.68 -8.56
N LEU A 146 -1.13 -15.54 -9.19
CA LEU A 146 -2.29 -15.40 -10.07
C LEU A 146 -1.93 -15.17 -11.55
N HIS A 147 -0.95 -14.32 -11.85
CA HIS A 147 -0.64 -13.85 -13.21
C HIS A 147 0.63 -14.45 -13.82
N ARG A 148 1.14 -15.51 -13.21
CA ARG A 148 2.28 -16.28 -13.71
C ARG A 148 1.98 -16.84 -15.11
N PRO A 149 2.89 -16.70 -16.11
CA PRO A 149 2.61 -17.04 -17.51
C PRO A 149 2.12 -18.47 -17.75
N ASP A 150 2.74 -19.46 -17.11
CA ASP A 150 2.44 -20.89 -17.29
C ASP A 150 1.60 -21.47 -16.13
N LYS A 151 0.77 -20.65 -15.47
CA LYS A 151 -0.03 -21.10 -14.32
C LYS A 151 -1.17 -22.04 -14.77
N PRO A 152 -1.33 -23.23 -14.17
CA PRO A 152 -2.53 -24.02 -14.37
C PRO A 152 -3.80 -23.29 -13.88
N PRO A 153 -4.94 -23.40 -14.60
CA PRO A 153 -6.20 -22.85 -14.13
C PRO A 153 -6.61 -23.44 -12.77
N GLY A 154 -7.18 -22.62 -11.88
CA GLY A 154 -7.65 -23.03 -10.56
C GLY A 154 -6.56 -23.42 -9.57
N VAL A 155 -5.28 -23.19 -9.88
CA VAL A 155 -4.16 -23.51 -8.99
C VAL A 155 -3.36 -22.24 -8.68
N CYS A 156 -2.85 -22.13 -7.45
CA CYS A 156 -1.88 -21.12 -7.07
C CYS A 156 -0.60 -21.28 -7.90
N GLY A 157 -0.08 -20.18 -8.43
CA GLY A 157 1.14 -20.21 -9.24
C GLY A 157 2.41 -20.58 -8.47
N MET A 158 2.41 -20.57 -7.13
CA MET A 158 3.61 -20.88 -6.32
C MET A 158 3.53 -22.21 -5.57
N CYS A 159 2.35 -22.80 -5.44
CA CYS A 159 2.18 -24.05 -4.69
C CYS A 159 1.01 -24.89 -5.22
N LYS A 160 0.66 -25.96 -4.52
CA LYS A 160 -0.40 -26.90 -4.93
C LYS A 160 -1.81 -26.49 -4.49
N PHE A 161 -1.98 -25.33 -3.86
CA PHE A 161 -3.28 -24.84 -3.42
C PHE A 161 -4.22 -24.62 -4.61
N THR A 162 -5.49 -25.02 -4.47
CA THR A 162 -6.51 -24.96 -5.52
C THR A 162 -7.66 -24.05 -5.13
N TYR A 163 -8.27 -23.39 -6.11
CA TYR A 163 -9.43 -22.50 -5.92
C TYR A 163 -10.33 -22.48 -7.17
N ASP A 164 -11.57 -22.03 -6.98
CA ASP A 164 -12.54 -21.86 -8.06
C ASP A 164 -12.20 -20.61 -8.88
N GLU A 165 -11.57 -20.81 -10.05
CA GLU A 165 -11.21 -19.70 -10.92
C GLU A 165 -12.44 -19.19 -11.69
N PRO A 166 -12.71 -17.86 -11.70
CA PRO A 166 -13.86 -17.32 -12.40
C PRO A 166 -13.82 -17.61 -13.91
N PRO A 167 -14.98 -17.79 -14.55
CA PRO A 167 -15.03 -17.97 -16.00
C PRO A 167 -14.45 -16.75 -16.71
N GLN A 168 -13.72 -16.97 -17.81
CA GLN A 168 -13.20 -15.88 -18.63
C GLN A 168 -14.36 -15.09 -19.25
N LEU A 169 -14.19 -13.78 -19.35
CA LEU A 169 -15.17 -12.92 -20.00
C LEU A 169 -15.32 -13.35 -21.48
N PRO A 170 -16.56 -13.44 -21.98
CA PRO A 170 -16.78 -13.76 -23.38
C PRO A 170 -16.19 -12.64 -24.26
N PRO A 171 -15.71 -12.96 -25.49
CA PRO A 171 -15.22 -11.93 -26.40
C PRO A 171 -16.30 -10.87 -26.69
N PRO A 172 -15.92 -9.61 -26.96
CA PRO A 172 -16.88 -8.55 -27.24
C PRO A 172 -17.79 -8.91 -28.43
N ASN A 173 -19.07 -8.62 -28.30
CA ASN A 173 -20.07 -8.87 -29.32
C ASN A 173 -19.93 -7.87 -30.48
N ILE A 174 -19.00 -8.15 -31.41
CA ILE A 174 -18.80 -7.38 -32.65
C ILE A 174 -19.08 -8.31 -33.83
N PRO A 175 -19.86 -7.85 -34.84
CA PRO A 175 -20.13 -8.64 -36.03
C PRO A 175 -18.87 -9.20 -36.69
N ALA A 176 -18.94 -10.45 -37.14
CA ALA A 176 -17.85 -11.07 -37.88
C ALA A 176 -17.65 -10.38 -39.24
N LEU A 177 -16.39 -10.20 -39.63
CA LEU A 177 -16.06 -9.56 -40.91
C LEU A 177 -16.36 -10.52 -42.08
N PRO A 178 -16.96 -10.04 -43.18
CA PRO A 178 -17.09 -10.84 -44.41
C PRO A 178 -15.73 -11.27 -44.96
N ALA A 179 -15.65 -12.48 -45.51
CA ALA A 179 -14.38 -13.05 -46.03
C ALA A 179 -13.75 -12.24 -47.18
N ASN A 180 -14.54 -11.41 -47.86
CA ASN A 180 -14.14 -10.55 -48.98
C ASN A 180 -13.92 -9.08 -48.60
N ALA A 181 -13.80 -8.76 -47.31
CA ALA A 181 -13.59 -7.39 -46.86
C ALA A 181 -12.22 -6.85 -47.33
N ASP A 182 -12.24 -5.60 -47.81
CA ASP A 182 -11.04 -4.85 -48.16
C ASP A 182 -10.11 -4.63 -46.94
N GLU A 183 -8.88 -4.18 -47.20
CA GLU A 183 -7.87 -3.95 -46.15
C GLU A 183 -8.29 -2.86 -45.17
N GLU A 184 -8.98 -1.82 -45.65
CA GLU A 184 -9.45 -0.72 -44.82
C GLU A 184 -10.52 -1.18 -43.81
N ARG A 185 -11.51 -1.99 -44.24
CA ARG A 185 -12.52 -2.57 -43.34
C ARG A 185 -11.90 -3.55 -42.36
N ARG A 186 -10.88 -4.33 -42.76
CA ARG A 186 -10.12 -5.21 -41.85
C ARG A 186 -9.43 -4.41 -40.75
N LEU A 187 -8.77 -3.29 -41.11
CA LEU A 187 -8.11 -2.42 -40.16
C LEU A 187 -9.10 -1.73 -39.21
N ALA A 188 -10.22 -1.23 -39.75
CA ALA A 188 -11.28 -0.59 -38.97
C ALA A 188 -11.91 -1.56 -37.96
N HIS A 189 -12.22 -2.78 -38.39
CA HIS A 189 -12.76 -3.84 -37.51
C HIS A 189 -11.76 -4.25 -36.43
N ALA A 190 -10.48 -4.42 -36.77
CA ALA A 190 -9.45 -4.70 -35.78
C ALA A 190 -9.35 -3.58 -34.73
N LYS A 191 -9.48 -2.31 -35.14
CA LYS A 191 -9.51 -1.14 -34.25
C LYS A 191 -10.76 -1.14 -33.36
N GLU A 192 -11.92 -1.45 -33.91
CA GLU A 192 -13.18 -1.56 -33.17
C GLU A 192 -13.13 -2.71 -32.15
N LEU A 193 -12.65 -3.88 -32.56
CA LEU A 193 -12.45 -5.04 -31.71
C LEU A 193 -11.50 -4.74 -30.55
N LYS A 194 -10.38 -4.07 -30.84
CA LYS A 194 -9.46 -3.61 -29.80
C LYS A 194 -10.15 -2.64 -28.83
N ALA A 195 -10.86 -1.64 -29.34
CA ALA A 195 -11.54 -0.66 -28.50
C ALA A 195 -12.68 -1.28 -27.66
N ALA A 196 -13.39 -2.28 -28.18
CA ALA A 196 -14.41 -3.00 -27.43
C ALA A 196 -13.81 -3.90 -26.35
N ARG A 197 -12.69 -4.59 -26.62
CA ARG A 197 -11.93 -5.33 -25.60
C ARG A 197 -11.45 -4.40 -24.48
N GLU A 198 -10.86 -3.26 -24.84
CA GLU A 198 -10.43 -2.26 -23.85
C GLU A 198 -11.61 -1.75 -23.02
N ARG A 199 -12.78 -1.48 -23.63
CA ARG A 199 -14.00 -1.11 -22.88
C ARG A 199 -14.46 -2.19 -21.92
N GLN A 200 -14.57 -3.43 -22.38
CA GLN A 200 -14.96 -4.57 -21.57
C GLN A 200 -13.99 -4.80 -20.38
N MET A 201 -12.68 -4.65 -20.59
CA MET A 201 -11.68 -4.72 -19.51
C MET A 201 -11.83 -3.60 -18.46
N CYS A 202 -12.40 -2.46 -18.84
CA CYS A 202 -12.62 -1.33 -17.94
C CYS A 202 -13.91 -1.46 -17.12
N GLU A 203 -14.83 -2.34 -17.50
CA GLU A 203 -16.10 -2.54 -16.82
C GLU A 203 -15.87 -3.30 -15.50
N PRO A 204 -16.43 -2.82 -14.37
CA PRO A 204 -16.43 -3.59 -13.13
C PRO A 204 -17.16 -4.92 -13.33
N SER A 205 -16.60 -6.00 -12.76
CA SER A 205 -17.36 -7.24 -12.60
C SER A 205 -18.21 -7.11 -11.34
N ASP A 206 -19.53 -7.17 -11.50
CA ASP A 206 -20.48 -7.26 -10.37
C ASP A 206 -20.65 -8.69 -9.86
N ILE A 207 -20.03 -9.66 -10.53
CA ILE A 207 -20.08 -11.08 -10.15
C ILE A 207 -19.11 -11.30 -8.97
N PRO A 208 -19.59 -11.73 -7.79
CA PRO A 208 -18.73 -12.14 -6.70
C PRO A 208 -17.82 -13.29 -7.13
N THR A 209 -16.57 -13.28 -6.69
CA THR A 209 -15.59 -14.31 -7.05
C THR A 209 -14.97 -14.96 -5.80
N PRO A 210 -15.76 -15.74 -5.03
CA PRO A 210 -15.31 -16.31 -3.74
C PRO A 210 -14.03 -17.14 -3.86
N GLY A 211 -13.81 -17.81 -5.00
CA GLY A 211 -12.58 -18.56 -5.24
C GLY A 211 -11.34 -17.65 -5.38
N LEU A 212 -11.46 -16.46 -5.96
CA LEU A 212 -10.36 -15.48 -5.96
C LEU A 212 -10.12 -14.93 -4.56
N ASP A 213 -11.17 -14.70 -3.77
CA ASP A 213 -11.02 -14.28 -2.37
C ASP A 213 -10.27 -15.34 -1.55
N SER A 214 -10.61 -16.63 -1.75
CA SER A 214 -9.91 -17.76 -1.16
C SER A 214 -8.41 -17.77 -1.52
N LEU A 215 -8.08 -17.55 -2.81
CA LEU A 215 -6.68 -17.44 -3.24
C LEU A 215 -5.96 -16.26 -2.57
N LEU A 216 -6.60 -15.10 -2.46
CA LEU A 216 -5.97 -13.92 -1.86
C LEU A 216 -5.69 -14.12 -0.37
N VAL A 217 -6.60 -14.78 0.35
CA VAL A 217 -6.40 -15.20 1.74
C VAL A 217 -5.22 -16.17 1.84
N HIS A 218 -5.17 -17.17 0.97
CA HIS A 218 -4.04 -18.10 0.88
C HIS A 218 -2.72 -17.37 0.64
N ILE A 219 -2.63 -16.48 -0.35
CA ILE A 219 -1.42 -15.70 -0.65
C ILE A 219 -0.95 -14.91 0.57
N ARG A 220 -1.87 -14.21 1.24
CA ARG A 220 -1.58 -13.36 2.40
C ARG A 220 -1.00 -14.15 3.58
N ASN A 221 -1.44 -15.38 3.79
CA ASN A 221 -1.11 -16.16 4.98
C ASN A 221 0.01 -17.19 4.75
N GLU A 222 0.15 -17.72 3.53
CA GLU A 222 1.11 -18.77 3.21
C GLU A 222 2.35 -18.26 2.46
N HIS A 223 2.24 -17.17 1.69
CA HIS A 223 3.34 -16.67 0.87
C HIS A 223 3.90 -15.34 1.39
N VAL A 224 3.04 -14.35 1.64
CA VAL A 224 3.47 -13.01 2.06
C VAL A 224 4.39 -13.01 3.31
N PRO A 225 4.12 -13.76 4.40
CA PRO A 225 4.93 -13.64 5.63
C PRO A 225 6.41 -13.96 5.42
N ALA A 226 6.72 -15.03 4.68
CA ALA A 226 8.10 -15.43 4.39
C ALA A 226 8.85 -14.35 3.60
N TYR A 227 8.21 -13.78 2.57
CA TYR A 227 8.82 -12.73 1.74
C TYR A 227 8.82 -11.35 2.42
N THR A 228 7.90 -11.09 3.35
CA THR A 228 7.97 -9.90 4.21
C THR A 228 9.18 -9.98 5.13
N LEU A 229 9.40 -11.13 5.79
CA LEU A 229 10.58 -11.35 6.62
C LEU A 229 11.87 -11.20 5.80
N TRP A 230 11.92 -11.82 4.62
CA TRP A 230 13.04 -11.68 3.69
C TRP A 230 13.29 -10.22 3.32
N SER A 231 12.28 -9.50 2.85
CA SER A 231 12.39 -8.10 2.44
C SER A 231 12.82 -7.19 3.60
N ARG A 232 12.33 -7.42 4.83
CA ARG A 232 12.77 -6.68 6.02
C ARG A 232 14.25 -6.89 6.31
N ARG A 233 14.79 -8.11 6.15
CA ARG A 233 16.23 -8.38 6.35
C ARG A 233 17.07 -7.63 5.34
N GLN A 234 16.69 -7.73 4.07
CA GLN A 234 17.41 -7.08 2.98
C GLN A 234 17.43 -5.54 3.14
N LEU A 235 16.35 -4.93 3.63
CA LEU A 235 16.28 -3.48 3.89
C LEU A 235 17.24 -2.97 4.98
N LEU A 236 17.74 -3.84 5.86
CA LEU A 236 18.77 -3.48 6.84
C LEU A 236 20.17 -3.41 6.21
N GLU A 237 20.41 -4.20 5.18
CA GLU A 237 21.72 -4.37 4.54
C GLU A 237 21.88 -3.51 3.28
N ASP A 238 20.81 -3.32 2.51
CA ASP A 238 20.83 -2.61 1.24
C ASP A 238 19.94 -1.37 1.24
N SER A 239 20.58 -0.20 1.25
CA SER A 239 19.89 1.09 1.17
C SER A 239 19.19 1.36 -0.18
N GLY A 240 19.62 0.70 -1.26
CA GLY A 240 19.02 0.76 -2.59
C GLY A 240 17.62 0.15 -2.67
N LEU A 241 17.24 -0.64 -1.67
CA LEU A 241 15.89 -1.18 -1.55
C LEU A 241 14.85 -0.18 -1.08
N ARG A 242 15.29 0.99 -0.58
CA ARG A 242 14.40 2.09 -0.18
C ARG A 242 13.75 2.80 -1.36
N PHE A 243 14.17 2.52 -2.59
CA PHE A 243 13.47 2.99 -3.78
C PHE A 243 12.14 2.22 -3.96
N PRO A 244 11.13 2.86 -4.57
CA PRO A 244 9.77 2.30 -4.68
C PRO A 244 9.73 1.03 -5.54
N TYR A 245 10.46 0.98 -6.65
CA TYR A 245 10.29 -0.11 -7.62
C TYR A 245 11.37 -1.19 -7.53
N SER A 246 11.91 -1.45 -6.34
CA SER A 246 12.91 -2.52 -6.15
C SER A 246 12.22 -3.86 -5.89
N CYS A 247 12.65 -4.90 -6.60
CA CYS A 247 12.11 -6.25 -6.47
C CYS A 247 12.33 -6.80 -5.06
N PRO A 248 11.29 -7.27 -4.34
CA PRO A 248 11.44 -7.81 -2.99
C PRO A 248 12.10 -9.20 -2.94
N ILE A 249 12.34 -9.85 -4.08
CA ILE A 249 12.89 -11.21 -4.17
C ILE A 249 14.40 -11.16 -4.39
N CYS A 250 14.86 -10.40 -5.39
CA CYS A 250 16.27 -10.34 -5.78
C CYS A 250 16.89 -8.94 -5.72
N ASN A 251 16.19 -7.97 -5.14
CA ASN A 251 16.63 -6.59 -4.95
C ASN A 251 16.90 -5.79 -6.24
N TRP A 252 16.54 -6.33 -7.41
CA TRP A 252 16.71 -5.62 -8.68
C TRP A 252 15.94 -4.29 -8.69
N PRO A 253 16.62 -3.15 -8.93
CA PRO A 253 15.96 -1.85 -8.97
C PRO A 253 15.27 -1.65 -10.33
N SER A 254 14.00 -1.30 -10.29
CA SER A 254 13.27 -0.78 -11.45
C SER A 254 13.04 0.72 -11.34
N LYS A 255 12.62 1.33 -12.44
CA LYS A 255 12.20 2.74 -12.49
C LYS A 255 10.68 2.92 -12.53
N SER A 256 9.92 1.83 -12.66
CA SER A 256 8.47 1.91 -12.81
C SER A 256 7.75 0.67 -12.31
N ASN A 257 6.45 0.84 -12.03
CA ASN A 257 5.57 -0.28 -11.72
C ASN A 257 5.52 -1.30 -12.87
N TYR A 258 5.55 -0.83 -14.12
CA TYR A 258 5.54 -1.69 -15.33
C TYR A 258 6.79 -2.56 -15.42
N GLY A 259 7.97 -1.95 -15.23
CA GLY A 259 9.24 -2.67 -15.26
C GLY A 259 9.34 -3.68 -14.12
N LEU A 260 8.82 -3.33 -12.93
CA LEU A 260 8.75 -4.25 -11.79
C LEU A 260 7.85 -5.46 -12.10
N HIS A 261 6.68 -5.26 -12.71
CA HIS A 261 5.80 -6.35 -13.14
C HIS A 261 6.48 -7.28 -14.15
N ALA A 262 7.08 -6.69 -15.20
CA ALA A 262 7.79 -7.44 -16.24
C ALA A 262 8.91 -8.27 -15.61
N HIS A 263 9.71 -7.66 -14.73
CA HIS A 263 10.81 -8.32 -14.04
C HIS A 263 10.30 -9.47 -13.16
N ILE A 264 9.32 -9.23 -12.29
CA ILE A 264 8.82 -10.28 -11.37
C ILE A 264 8.30 -11.48 -12.16
N LEU A 265 7.43 -11.23 -13.14
CA LEU A 265 6.88 -12.32 -13.94
C LEU A 265 7.98 -12.98 -14.78
N GLY A 266 8.82 -12.22 -15.47
CA GLY A 266 9.86 -12.68 -16.38
C GLY A 266 11.02 -13.44 -15.71
N CYS A 267 11.50 -12.95 -14.57
CA CYS A 267 12.65 -13.52 -13.84
C CYS A 267 12.25 -14.55 -12.78
N HIS A 268 11.07 -14.40 -12.16
CA HIS A 268 10.66 -15.23 -11.03
C HIS A 268 9.43 -16.10 -11.32
N GLY A 269 8.85 -15.99 -12.53
CA GLY A 269 7.68 -16.75 -12.94
C GLY A 269 7.95 -18.13 -13.52
N ASN A 270 9.17 -18.68 -13.49
CA ASN A 270 9.43 -20.06 -13.93
C ASN A 270 8.97 -21.11 -12.92
N ALA A 271 8.58 -22.30 -13.40
CA ALA A 271 7.90 -23.33 -12.58
C ALA A 271 8.87 -24.19 -11.79
N SER A 272 10.06 -24.37 -12.34
CA SER A 272 11.14 -25.08 -11.71
C SER A 272 12.28 -24.14 -11.39
N GLN A 273 12.93 -24.40 -10.26
CA GLN A 273 14.14 -23.68 -9.86
C GLN A 273 15.24 -23.80 -10.92
N ILE A 274 15.33 -24.94 -11.60
CA ILE A 274 16.29 -25.18 -12.69
C ILE A 274 16.19 -24.10 -13.78
N ARG A 275 14.97 -23.72 -14.20
CA ARG A 275 14.80 -22.68 -15.22
C ARG A 275 15.20 -21.30 -14.73
N ASN A 276 14.99 -21.01 -13.43
CA ASN A 276 15.47 -19.78 -12.80
C ASN A 276 17.01 -19.76 -12.73
N ASP A 277 17.63 -20.88 -12.37
CA ASP A 277 19.09 -21.00 -12.26
C ASP A 277 19.76 -20.86 -13.62
N LEU A 278 19.13 -21.41 -14.68
CA LEU A 278 19.51 -21.23 -16.08
C LEU A 278 19.15 -19.86 -16.67
N LYS A 279 18.60 -18.94 -15.87
CA LYS A 279 18.24 -17.58 -16.27
C LYS A 279 17.38 -17.53 -17.53
N LEU A 280 16.41 -18.45 -17.61
CA LEU A 280 15.44 -18.48 -18.70
C LEU A 280 14.34 -17.46 -18.44
N CYS A 281 14.00 -16.66 -19.45
CA CYS A 281 12.83 -15.79 -19.37
C CYS A 281 11.55 -16.63 -19.29
N SER A 282 10.70 -16.40 -18.30
CA SER A 282 9.43 -17.12 -18.15
C SER A 282 8.40 -16.79 -19.23
N PHE A 283 8.49 -15.62 -19.87
CA PHE A 283 7.55 -15.22 -20.91
C PHE A 283 7.79 -15.93 -22.25
N CYS A 284 9.04 -16.18 -22.61
CA CYS A 284 9.40 -16.68 -23.94
C CYS A 284 10.49 -17.75 -23.97
N GLY A 285 11.05 -18.13 -22.82
CA GLY A 285 12.11 -19.14 -22.71
C GLY A 285 13.50 -18.67 -23.14
N PHE A 286 13.70 -17.39 -23.45
CA PHE A 286 15.01 -16.87 -23.87
C PHE A 286 16.09 -17.17 -22.81
N PRO A 287 17.20 -17.83 -23.19
CA PRO A 287 18.31 -18.10 -22.29
C PRO A 287 19.23 -16.89 -22.18
N ALA A 288 19.41 -16.37 -20.97
CA ALA A 288 20.37 -15.31 -20.69
C ALA A 288 21.63 -15.87 -20.04
N GLY A 289 22.78 -15.25 -20.29
CA GLY A 289 24.06 -15.68 -19.70
C GLY A 289 24.22 -15.26 -18.23
N ASN A 290 23.47 -14.24 -17.78
CA ASN A 290 23.48 -13.72 -16.41
C ASN A 290 22.21 -12.88 -16.13
N ASP A 291 21.99 -12.53 -14.86
CA ASP A 291 20.84 -11.73 -14.42
C ASP A 291 20.74 -10.37 -15.13
N THR A 292 21.85 -9.70 -15.42
CA THR A 292 21.85 -8.41 -16.14
C THR A 292 21.29 -8.58 -17.55
N SER A 293 21.75 -9.59 -18.29
CA SER A 293 21.27 -9.88 -19.64
C SER A 293 19.80 -10.30 -19.66
N LEU A 294 19.35 -11.05 -18.65
CA LEU A 294 17.93 -11.44 -18.51
C LEU A 294 17.06 -10.21 -18.24
N ASN A 295 17.47 -9.34 -17.31
CA ASN A 295 16.76 -8.12 -17.00
C ASN A 295 16.68 -7.18 -18.21
N GLN A 296 17.77 -7.01 -18.96
CA GLN A 296 17.75 -6.25 -20.21
C GLN A 296 16.79 -6.86 -21.22
N HIS A 297 16.85 -8.18 -21.43
CA HIS A 297 15.92 -8.88 -22.31
C HIS A 297 14.46 -8.60 -21.94
N ILE A 298 14.10 -8.72 -20.65
CA ILE A 298 12.75 -8.47 -20.15
C ILE A 298 12.34 -7.02 -20.37
N VAL A 299 13.23 -6.07 -20.02
CA VAL A 299 12.95 -4.64 -20.18
C VAL A 299 12.62 -4.31 -21.64
N PHE A 300 13.45 -4.77 -22.58
CA PHE A 300 13.29 -4.45 -24.01
C PHE A 300 12.14 -5.20 -24.69
N ASN A 301 11.86 -6.45 -24.29
CA ASN A 301 10.95 -7.31 -25.05
C ASN A 301 9.56 -7.47 -24.39
N HIS A 302 9.45 -7.30 -23.08
CA HIS A 302 8.23 -7.67 -22.33
C HIS A 302 7.58 -6.52 -21.54
N THR A 303 8.18 -5.32 -21.54
CA THR A 303 7.61 -4.17 -20.80
C THR A 303 6.50 -3.43 -21.57
N GLU A 304 6.57 -3.41 -22.90
CA GLU A 304 5.66 -2.63 -23.75
C GLU A 304 4.16 -2.98 -23.56
N PRO A 305 3.75 -4.27 -23.46
CA PRO A 305 2.35 -4.61 -23.19
C PRO A 305 1.84 -4.04 -21.86
N LEU A 306 2.69 -4.01 -20.82
CA LEU A 306 2.35 -3.50 -19.49
C LEU A 306 2.24 -1.98 -19.48
N VAL A 307 3.11 -1.29 -20.24
CA VAL A 307 3.03 0.16 -20.44
C VAL A 307 1.71 0.55 -21.11
N LYS A 308 1.29 -0.19 -22.14
CA LYS A 308 -0.02 0.02 -22.80
C LYS A 308 -1.18 -0.13 -21.81
N LEU A 309 -1.12 -1.15 -20.96
CA LEU A 309 -2.15 -1.42 -19.94
C LEU A 309 -2.18 -0.31 -18.86
N GLY A 310 -1.01 0.12 -18.37
CA GLY A 310 -0.90 1.26 -17.46
C GLY A 310 -1.47 2.56 -18.05
N ASN A 311 -1.11 2.88 -19.28
CA ASN A 311 -1.63 4.05 -20.00
C ASN A 311 -3.16 3.99 -20.16
N LEU A 312 -3.73 2.81 -20.38
CA LEU A 312 -5.19 2.63 -20.41
C LEU A 312 -5.81 2.98 -19.05
N TRP A 313 -5.25 2.49 -17.95
CA TRP A 313 -5.73 2.77 -16.60
C TRP A 313 -5.59 4.23 -16.20
N ILE A 314 -4.50 4.90 -16.60
CA ILE A 314 -4.34 6.34 -16.40
C ILE A 314 -5.43 7.11 -17.17
N ARG A 315 -5.67 6.80 -18.45
CA ARG A 315 -6.73 7.45 -19.25
C ARG A 315 -8.14 7.20 -18.70
N LYS A 316 -8.33 6.14 -17.92
CA LYS A 316 -9.59 5.78 -17.26
C LYS A 316 -9.65 6.23 -15.81
N GLU A 317 -8.67 7.02 -15.38
CA GLU A 317 -8.56 7.57 -14.03
C GLU A 317 -8.43 6.50 -12.92
N LEU A 318 -8.09 5.26 -13.27
CA LEU A 318 -7.92 4.13 -12.36
C LEU A 318 -6.53 4.08 -11.70
N MET A 319 -5.62 4.99 -12.10
CA MET A 319 -4.25 5.14 -11.58
C MET A 319 -3.96 6.55 -11.06
N MET A 320 -4.99 7.31 -10.68
CA MET A 320 -4.85 8.73 -10.31
C MET A 320 -4.47 8.97 -8.84
N ASN A 321 -4.51 7.94 -7.98
CA ASN A 321 -4.14 8.13 -6.58
C ASN A 321 -2.66 8.47 -6.46
N VAL A 322 -2.36 9.47 -5.65
CA VAL A 322 -0.98 9.83 -5.27
C VAL A 322 -0.55 8.95 -4.11
N THR A 323 0.74 8.59 -4.05
CA THR A 323 1.28 7.99 -2.82
C THR A 323 1.31 9.05 -1.75
N ASP A 324 0.56 8.83 -0.67
CA ASP A 324 0.53 9.72 0.47
C ASP A 324 1.59 9.28 1.51
N PRO A 325 2.65 10.08 1.75
CA PRO A 325 3.64 9.77 2.76
C PRO A 325 3.09 9.85 4.19
N GLY A 326 1.88 10.40 4.41
CA GLY A 326 1.21 10.35 5.71
C GLY A 326 0.67 8.96 6.08
N THR A 327 0.47 8.10 5.09
CA THR A 327 -0.03 6.72 5.25
C THR A 327 0.90 5.66 4.67
N THR A 328 1.99 6.05 4.00
CA THR A 328 2.97 5.14 3.40
C THR A 328 4.34 5.27 4.05
N CYS A 329 4.91 4.15 4.52
CA CYS A 329 6.27 4.11 5.04
C CYS A 329 7.27 4.28 3.90
N VAL A 330 8.01 5.38 3.83
CA VAL A 330 8.89 5.62 2.67
C VAL A 330 10.23 4.85 2.75
N TYR A 331 10.37 3.96 3.74
CA TYR A 331 11.54 3.06 3.88
C TYR A 331 11.29 1.71 3.21
N CYS A 332 10.16 1.08 3.49
CA CYS A 332 9.78 -0.22 2.92
C CYS A 332 8.65 -0.12 1.89
N TRP A 333 8.02 1.06 1.81
CA TRP A 333 6.86 1.37 0.99
C TRP A 333 5.64 0.49 1.28
N GLN A 334 5.48 0.12 2.55
CA GLN A 334 4.23 -0.44 3.03
C GLN A 334 3.23 0.70 3.26
N THR A 335 2.00 0.54 2.80
CA THR A 335 0.89 1.47 3.00
C THR A 335 0.02 0.99 4.16
N PHE A 336 -0.48 1.94 4.94
CA PHE A 336 -1.29 1.71 6.13
C PHE A 336 -2.61 2.44 5.98
N LYS A 337 -3.66 1.91 6.61
CA LYS A 337 -4.98 2.56 6.60
C LYS A 337 -4.96 3.92 7.31
N ASN A 338 -4.19 4.02 8.38
CA ASN A 338 -4.14 5.20 9.26
C ASN A 338 -2.70 5.53 9.64
N ASP A 339 -2.45 6.78 10.00
CA ASP A 339 -1.15 7.29 10.41
C ASP A 339 -0.64 6.67 11.71
N PHE A 340 -1.49 6.42 12.71
CA PHE A 340 -1.07 5.75 13.95
C PHE A 340 -0.48 4.35 13.73
N GLN A 341 -0.98 3.60 12.74
CA GLN A 341 -0.39 2.31 12.35
C GLN A 341 0.96 2.50 11.64
N LEU A 342 1.08 3.54 10.79
CA LEU A 342 2.36 3.90 10.18
C LEU A 342 3.40 4.32 11.23
N GLN A 343 3.02 5.12 12.24
CA GLN A 343 3.95 5.55 13.28
C GLN A 343 4.44 4.35 14.10
N ALA A 344 3.55 3.44 14.48
CA ALA A 344 3.92 2.19 15.14
C ALA A 344 4.86 1.34 14.27
N HIS A 345 4.55 1.19 12.98
CA HIS A 345 5.42 0.49 12.04
C HIS A 345 6.84 1.06 12.01
N LEU A 346 6.99 2.40 11.91
CA LEU A 346 8.30 3.06 11.88
C LEU A 346 9.11 2.77 13.16
N LEU A 347 8.46 2.85 14.31
CA LEU A 347 9.09 2.58 15.61
C LEU A 347 9.42 1.10 15.81
N VAL A 348 8.56 0.19 15.37
CA VAL A 348 8.75 -1.26 15.56
C VAL A 348 9.76 -1.83 14.57
N VAL A 349 9.70 -1.41 13.31
CA VAL A 349 10.43 -2.07 12.20
C VAL A 349 11.71 -1.32 11.82
N HIS A 350 11.74 0.02 11.92
CA HIS A 350 12.84 0.82 11.38
C HIS A 350 13.74 1.46 12.45
N VAL A 351 13.46 1.22 13.74
CA VAL A 351 14.30 1.65 14.89
C VAL A 351 15.07 0.46 15.52
N THR A 352 15.13 -0.66 14.80
CA THR A 352 15.84 -1.87 15.19
C THR A 352 16.84 -2.28 14.11
N ASN A 353 17.91 -2.96 14.52
CA ASN A 353 18.86 -3.60 13.61
C ASN A 353 18.61 -5.12 13.53
N ASN A 354 17.53 -5.61 14.14
CA ASN A 354 17.13 -7.01 14.09
C ASN A 354 15.65 -7.09 13.73
N VAL A 355 15.36 -7.76 12.61
CA VAL A 355 14.01 -7.87 12.03
C VAL A 355 13.02 -8.65 12.89
N LEU A 356 13.46 -9.37 13.92
CA LEU A 356 12.59 -10.09 14.87
C LEU A 356 12.67 -9.51 16.27
N ARG A 357 13.18 -8.29 16.42
CA ARG A 357 13.20 -7.58 17.71
C ARG A 357 12.49 -6.25 17.56
N CYS A 358 11.47 -6.01 18.39
CA CYS A 358 10.70 -4.78 18.34
C CYS A 358 11.59 -3.55 18.55
N GLY A 359 11.61 -2.63 17.60
CA GLY A 359 12.35 -1.38 17.70
C GLY A 359 11.81 -0.42 18.75
N TRP A 360 10.55 -0.60 19.17
CA TRP A 360 9.91 0.23 20.17
C TRP A 360 10.12 -0.32 21.59
N CYS A 361 9.46 -1.43 21.95
CA CYS A 361 9.50 -1.98 23.31
C CYS A 361 10.66 -2.97 23.56
N LYS A 362 11.45 -3.29 22.53
CA LYS A 362 12.63 -4.17 22.59
C LYS A 362 12.36 -5.64 22.88
N VAL A 363 11.09 -6.07 22.93
CA VAL A 363 10.68 -7.48 22.96
C VAL A 363 11.35 -8.23 21.80
N ASP A 364 11.86 -9.42 22.11
CA ASP A 364 12.65 -10.24 21.21
C ASP A 364 11.88 -11.51 20.84
N PHE A 365 11.64 -11.70 19.53
CA PHE A 365 10.95 -12.84 18.96
C PHE A 365 11.92 -13.88 18.34
N THR A 366 13.24 -13.68 18.46
CA THR A 366 14.24 -14.61 17.91
C THR A 366 14.29 -15.96 18.61
N SER A 367 13.67 -16.08 19.78
CA SER A 367 13.53 -17.34 20.52
C SER A 367 12.51 -18.30 19.92
N CYS A 368 11.63 -17.82 19.03
CA CYS A 368 10.70 -18.68 18.30
C CYS A 368 11.47 -19.51 17.25
N SER A 369 11.24 -20.83 17.27
CA SER A 369 11.97 -21.78 16.42
C SER A 369 11.69 -21.59 14.92
N ASP A 370 10.49 -21.17 14.56
CA ASP A 370 10.11 -20.83 13.19
C ASP A 370 10.17 -19.29 12.99
N PRO A 371 11.13 -18.78 12.21
CA PRO A 371 11.25 -17.35 11.94
C PRO A 371 10.04 -16.76 11.21
N ILE A 372 9.31 -17.56 10.42
CA ILE A 372 8.12 -17.09 9.69
C ILE A 372 6.99 -16.87 10.70
N LEU A 373 6.75 -17.84 11.58
CA LEU A 373 5.80 -17.69 12.68
C LEU A 373 6.18 -16.51 13.60
N ALA A 374 7.46 -16.37 13.94
CA ALA A 374 7.98 -15.23 14.70
C ALA A 374 7.64 -13.89 14.01
N CYS A 375 7.77 -13.82 12.69
CA CYS A 375 7.42 -12.63 11.92
C CYS A 375 5.92 -12.34 11.96
N MET A 376 5.07 -13.37 11.92
CA MET A 376 3.61 -13.21 12.06
C MET A 376 3.22 -12.68 13.45
N ILE A 377 3.81 -13.22 14.52
CA ILE A 377 3.64 -12.71 15.89
C ILE A 377 4.08 -11.24 15.96
N MET A 378 5.24 -10.91 15.38
CA MET A 378 5.74 -9.55 15.38
C MET A 378 4.84 -8.57 14.59
N GLN A 379 4.15 -9.02 13.54
CA GLN A 379 3.15 -8.20 12.83
C GLN A 379 1.93 -7.91 13.72
N HIS A 380 1.48 -8.88 14.53
CA HIS A 380 0.42 -8.65 15.51
C HIS A 380 0.87 -7.69 16.62
N HIS A 381 2.11 -7.85 17.08
CA HIS A 381 2.74 -6.95 18.04
C HIS A 381 2.85 -5.51 17.52
N GLU A 382 3.25 -5.35 16.25
CA GLU A 382 3.26 -4.06 15.53
C GLU A 382 1.87 -3.42 15.50
N TYR A 383 0.83 -4.21 15.18
CA TYR A 383 -0.55 -3.76 15.18
C TYR A 383 -1.03 -3.31 16.56
N ASN A 384 -0.69 -4.06 17.61
CA ASN A 384 -1.04 -3.75 18.99
C ASN A 384 -0.36 -2.47 19.49
N HIS A 385 0.87 -2.20 19.06
CA HIS A 385 1.51 -0.90 19.25
C HIS A 385 0.76 0.22 18.51
N GLY A 386 0.30 -0.03 17.29
CA GLY A 386 -0.56 0.90 16.56
C GLY A 386 -1.88 1.18 17.28
N ARG A 387 -2.46 0.19 17.98
CA ARG A 387 -3.65 0.39 18.84
C ARG A 387 -3.36 1.32 20.02
N GLN A 388 -2.18 1.24 20.64
CA GLN A 388 -1.80 2.16 21.72
C GLN A 388 -1.79 3.61 21.20
N LEU A 389 -1.24 3.85 20.01
CA LEU A 389 -1.25 5.17 19.38
C LEU A 389 -2.66 5.61 18.96
N HIS A 390 -3.49 4.67 18.48
CA HIS A 390 -4.91 4.92 18.18
C HIS A 390 -5.69 5.37 19.43
N GLN A 391 -5.43 4.77 20.59
CA GLN A 391 -6.05 5.19 21.84
C GLN A 391 -5.68 6.64 22.20
N ILE A 392 -4.42 7.05 21.99
CA ILE A 392 -3.99 8.44 22.18
C ILE A 392 -4.70 9.35 21.17
N ALA A 393 -4.84 8.92 19.92
CA ALA A 393 -5.55 9.67 18.88
C ALA A 393 -7.03 9.90 19.24
N LEU A 394 -7.71 8.89 19.80
CA LEU A 394 -9.09 9.00 20.29
C LEU A 394 -9.20 9.99 21.45
N GLN A 395 -8.31 9.90 22.44
CA GLN A 395 -8.29 10.80 23.59
C GLN A 395 -8.09 12.27 23.19
N ASN A 396 -7.34 12.51 22.11
CA ASN A 396 -7.07 13.85 21.59
C ASN A 396 -8.00 14.25 20.43
N GLN A 397 -9.06 13.48 20.16
CA GLN A 397 -10.05 13.77 19.11
C GLN A 397 -9.47 13.89 17.69
N TYR A 398 -8.37 13.19 17.42
CA TYR A 398 -7.79 13.11 16.06
C TYR A 398 -8.50 12.08 15.17
N THR A 399 -9.26 11.17 15.77
CA THR A 399 -10.09 10.18 15.06
C THR A 399 -11.31 9.86 15.90
N LEU A 400 -12.41 9.47 15.24
CA LEU A 400 -13.58 8.88 15.88
C LEU A 400 -13.69 7.37 15.57
N GLN A 401 -12.73 6.80 14.83
CA GLN A 401 -12.74 5.38 14.53
C GLN A 401 -12.65 4.56 15.83
N PRO A 402 -13.55 3.60 16.06
CA PRO A 402 -13.51 2.78 17.27
C PRO A 402 -12.23 1.95 17.33
N LEU A 403 -11.74 1.73 18.55
CA LEU A 403 -10.57 0.92 18.79
C LEU A 403 -10.93 -0.56 18.63
N ASN A 404 -10.28 -1.25 17.69
CA ASN A 404 -10.43 -2.71 17.54
C ASN A 404 -9.84 -3.46 18.74
N ASP A 405 -10.16 -4.74 18.88
CA ASP A 405 -9.55 -5.62 19.89
C ASP A 405 -8.05 -5.88 19.64
N PRO A 406 -7.27 -6.18 20.69
CA PRO A 406 -5.89 -6.59 20.52
C PRO A 406 -5.81 -7.90 19.75
N LEU A 407 -4.79 -8.02 18.91
CA LEU A 407 -4.46 -9.28 18.26
C LEU A 407 -3.64 -10.16 19.21
N PRO A 408 -3.81 -11.50 19.14
CA PRO A 408 -3.04 -12.42 19.96
C PRO A 408 -1.57 -12.43 19.54
N GLU A 409 -0.65 -12.51 20.50
CA GLU A 409 0.81 -12.58 20.30
C GLU A 409 1.34 -13.93 20.78
N VAL A 410 0.79 -15.02 20.24
CA VAL A 410 1.11 -16.39 20.65
C VAL A 410 1.65 -17.21 19.46
N PRO A 411 2.49 -18.24 19.72
CA PRO A 411 3.06 -19.08 18.67
C PRO A 411 2.07 -20.15 18.17
N ASP A 412 0.89 -19.70 17.71
CA ASP A 412 -0.15 -20.54 17.11
C ASP A 412 -0.54 -19.93 15.76
N LYS A 413 -0.11 -20.58 14.66
CA LYS A 413 -0.30 -20.06 13.30
C LYS A 413 -1.78 -19.88 12.96
N ASP A 414 -2.62 -20.83 13.34
CA ASP A 414 -4.05 -20.83 12.98
C ASP A 414 -4.79 -19.73 13.73
N LEU A 415 -4.49 -19.55 15.01
CA LEU A 415 -5.04 -18.46 15.81
C LEU A 415 -4.60 -17.08 15.30
N LEU A 416 -3.33 -16.94 14.89
CA LEU A 416 -2.84 -15.70 14.29
C LEU A 416 -3.57 -15.39 12.97
N ILE A 417 -3.74 -16.39 12.10
CA ILE A 417 -4.48 -16.26 10.84
C ILE A 417 -5.94 -15.86 11.10
N ALA A 418 -6.62 -16.57 12.01
CA ALA A 418 -8.01 -16.30 12.34
C ALA A 418 -8.23 -14.87 12.85
N ALA A 419 -7.35 -14.39 13.75
CA ALA A 419 -7.44 -13.03 14.27
C ALA A 419 -7.21 -11.97 13.18
N ARG A 420 -6.28 -12.20 12.25
CA ARG A 420 -6.05 -11.29 11.12
C ARG A 420 -7.23 -11.26 10.14
N MET A 421 -7.89 -12.39 9.92
CA MET A 421 -9.09 -12.48 9.10
C MET A 421 -10.26 -11.69 9.70
N GLY A 422 -10.40 -11.69 11.04
CA GLY A 422 -11.39 -10.89 11.75
C GLY A 422 -11.29 -9.38 11.48
N LEU A 423 -10.08 -8.85 11.22
CA LEU A 423 -9.88 -7.43 10.89
C LEU A 423 -10.39 -7.02 9.50
N VAL A 424 -10.56 -7.99 8.60
CA VAL A 424 -10.97 -7.75 7.20
C VAL A 424 -12.49 -7.88 7.04
N GLY A 425 -13.15 -8.70 7.87
CA GLY A 425 -14.59 -8.95 7.83
C GLY A 425 -15.49 -7.88 8.45
N GLY A 426 -14.94 -6.82 9.07
CA GLY A 426 -15.71 -5.77 9.75
C GLY A 426 -16.34 -4.70 8.84
N GLY A 427 -16.25 -4.85 7.52
CA GLY A 427 -16.72 -3.87 6.54
C GLY A 427 -17.80 -4.41 5.61
N GLY A 428 -19.03 -4.58 6.11
CA GLY A 428 -20.24 -4.70 5.30
C GLY A 428 -20.72 -6.13 5.02
N GLY A 429 -21.76 -6.54 5.75
CA GLY A 429 -22.51 -7.76 5.46
C GLY A 429 -23.12 -8.41 6.71
N GLY A 430 -23.98 -7.69 7.42
CA GLY A 430 -24.77 -8.26 8.50
C GLY A 430 -25.73 -9.33 7.96
N GLY A 431 -25.67 -10.53 8.55
CA GLY A 431 -26.57 -11.64 8.25
C GLY A 431 -26.53 -12.66 9.39
N GLY A 432 -27.37 -12.43 10.40
CA GLY A 432 -27.94 -13.42 11.33
C GLY A 432 -27.03 -14.49 11.92
N ALA A 433 -26.51 -14.25 13.11
CA ALA A 433 -26.20 -15.34 14.03
C ALA A 433 -27.48 -15.73 14.77
N ASP A 434 -28.10 -16.85 14.37
CA ASP A 434 -29.02 -17.57 15.24
C ASP A 434 -28.18 -18.30 16.31
N SER A 435 -28.30 -17.85 17.55
CA SER A 435 -27.91 -18.63 18.72
C SER A 435 -29.11 -19.46 19.16
N PRO A 436 -28.97 -20.78 19.43
CA PRO A 436 -30.06 -21.57 19.96
C PRO A 436 -30.28 -21.20 21.42
N THR A 437 -31.53 -20.98 21.79
CA THR A 437 -31.94 -20.87 23.20
C THR A 437 -32.66 -22.17 23.57
N ILE A 438 -32.11 -22.84 24.59
CA ILE A 438 -32.62 -24.00 25.35
C ILE A 438 -32.62 -25.34 24.62
#